data_AF-A0A7W0RYW2-F1
#
_entry.id   AF-A0A7W0RYW2-F1
#
_cell.length_a   1.000
_cell.length_b   1.000
_cell.length_c   1.000
_cell.angle_alpha   90.00
_cell.angle_beta   90.00
_cell.angle_gamma   90.00
#
_symmetry.space_group_name_H-M   'P 1'
#
loop_
_entity.id
_entity.type
_entity.pdbx_description
1 polymer ?
#
loop_
_entity_poly.entity_id
_entity_poly.type
_entity_poly.pdbx_seq_one_letter_code
_entity_poly.pdbx_strand_id
1 'polypeptide(L)'
;MFMRKTGPAVGLALLLAGASPVWAETPADTLVIADKIDDIVSLDPAESFEFSGNDALNNIYDTLIELDPANLGPLVPGLATAWEVGEDGMTYTFTLRDDASFHSGNPVTAEDAAWSLQRAVILNKTPSFILTQFGFTPENVTEKIQATGEHELTIVTDKPYAPSFFFNCLTAVVASVVDKTEAMANEADGDFGYEWLKTNSAGSGPYRLRQYRPSDN
;
A
#
# COMPACT_ATOMS: atom_id res chain seq x y z
N MET A 1 2.80 80.07 -31.70
CA MET A 1 1.99 80.14 -32.94
C MET A 1 1.75 78.71 -33.41
N PHE A 2 0.50 78.25 -33.41
CA PHE A 2 0.10 76.88 -33.79
C PHE A 2 0.08 76.69 -35.32
N MET A 3 0.55 75.54 -35.82
CA MET A 3 0.21 74.90 -37.12
C MET A 3 0.80 73.46 -37.16
N ARG A 4 -0.01 72.38 -37.19
CA ARG A 4 -0.39 71.45 -38.31
C ARG A 4 0.81 70.83 -39.09
N LYS A 5 0.92 69.56 -39.52
CA LYS A 5 0.01 68.39 -39.76
C LYS A 5 0.84 67.10 -40.04
N THR A 6 0.34 65.92 -39.62
CA THR A 6 0.39 64.52 -40.16
C THR A 6 1.63 63.90 -40.86
N GLY A 7 1.99 62.66 -40.46
CA GLY A 7 2.67 61.61 -41.26
C GLY A 7 2.86 60.28 -40.47
N PRO A 8 2.79 59.08 -41.09
CA PRO A 8 2.69 57.79 -40.40
C PRO A 8 4.05 57.21 -40.00
N ALA A 9 4.14 56.50 -38.87
CA ALA A 9 5.33 55.76 -38.45
C ALA A 9 5.13 54.25 -38.68
N VAL A 10 5.98 53.69 -39.53
CA VAL A 10 6.10 52.28 -39.89
C VAL A 10 6.88 51.54 -38.80
N GLY A 11 6.35 50.38 -38.38
CA GLY A 11 7.12 49.16 -38.09
C GLY A 11 7.91 49.05 -36.78
N LEU A 12 7.44 48.18 -35.89
CA LEU A 12 8.33 47.32 -35.09
C LEU A 12 7.76 45.90 -35.09
N ALA A 13 8.18 45.09 -36.06
CA ALA A 13 7.98 43.65 -36.02
C ALA A 13 9.00 43.06 -35.02
N LEU A 14 8.53 42.69 -33.83
CA LEU A 14 9.32 41.93 -32.87
C LEU A 14 9.47 40.49 -33.38
N LEU A 15 10.72 40.14 -33.71
CA LEU A 15 11.18 38.78 -33.99
C LEU A 15 10.90 37.88 -32.76
N LEU A 16 9.85 37.06 -32.83
CA LEU A 16 9.70 35.86 -32.01
C LEU A 16 10.67 34.79 -32.52
N ALA A 17 11.97 34.99 -32.27
CA ALA A 17 12.99 34.00 -32.58
C ALA A 17 12.99 32.90 -31.50
N GLY A 18 12.30 31.80 -31.81
CA GLY A 18 12.61 30.44 -31.36
C GLY A 18 13.02 30.22 -29.91
N ALA A 19 12.07 30.19 -28.99
CA ALA A 19 12.23 29.36 -27.80
C ALA A 19 12.07 27.89 -28.25
N SER A 20 13.19 27.18 -28.38
CA SER A 20 13.11 25.72 -28.50
C SER A 20 12.48 25.20 -27.22
N PRO A 21 11.49 24.29 -27.27
CA PRO A 21 10.99 23.67 -26.05
C PRO A 21 12.17 22.97 -25.37
N VAL A 22 12.55 23.45 -24.19
CA VAL A 22 13.39 22.70 -23.26
C VAL A 22 12.50 21.59 -22.74
N TRP A 23 12.67 20.40 -23.29
CA TRP A 23 12.15 19.18 -22.68
C TRP A 23 13.07 18.91 -21.50
N ALA A 24 12.58 19.15 -20.28
CA ALA A 24 13.31 18.75 -19.09
C ALA A 24 13.48 17.22 -19.16
N GLU A 25 14.71 16.76 -19.31
CA GLU A 25 15.01 15.33 -19.31
C GLU A 25 14.72 14.77 -17.91
N THR A 26 14.03 13.64 -17.86
CA THR A 26 13.80 12.93 -16.60
C THR A 26 15.15 12.54 -16.00
N PRO A 27 15.43 12.85 -14.72
CA PRO A 27 16.68 12.44 -14.08
C PRO A 27 16.94 10.94 -14.21
N ALA A 28 18.20 10.53 -14.35
CA ALA A 28 18.57 9.13 -14.61
C ALA A 28 18.18 8.16 -13.48
N ASP A 29 17.90 8.67 -12.29
CA ASP A 29 17.43 7.95 -11.09
C ASP A 29 15.91 8.06 -10.89
N THR A 30 15.18 8.63 -11.85
CA THR A 30 13.74 8.81 -11.79
C THR A 30 13.06 7.97 -12.88
N LEU A 31 12.14 7.10 -12.46
CA LEU A 31 11.21 6.43 -13.35
C LEU A 31 9.88 7.19 -13.36
N VAL A 32 9.44 7.62 -14.55
CA VAL A 32 8.10 8.19 -14.73
C VAL A 32 7.22 7.14 -15.40
N ILE A 33 6.20 6.70 -14.68
CA ILE A 33 5.16 5.81 -15.19
C ILE A 33 3.90 6.66 -15.38
N ALA A 34 3.39 6.69 -16.61
CA ALA A 34 2.08 7.27 -16.89
C ALA A 34 1.04 6.16 -16.83
N ASP A 35 0.11 6.26 -15.89
CA ASP A 35 -0.95 5.28 -15.69
C ASP A 35 -2.29 5.95 -15.42
N LYS A 36 -3.37 5.19 -15.58
CA LYS A 36 -4.71 5.63 -15.18
C LYS A 36 -4.87 5.41 -13.69
N ILE A 37 -5.01 6.52 -12.96
CA ILE A 37 -5.14 6.53 -11.50
C ILE A 37 -6.49 7.08 -11.04
N ASP A 38 -7.42 7.32 -11.97
CA ASP A 38 -8.74 7.89 -11.70
C ASP A 38 -9.70 6.93 -10.98
N ASP A 39 -9.35 5.65 -10.93
CA ASP A 39 -10.03 4.59 -10.19
C ASP A 39 -9.45 4.34 -8.79
N ILE A 40 -8.37 5.01 -8.38
CA ILE A 40 -7.83 4.88 -7.01
C ILE A 40 -8.81 5.52 -6.01
N VAL A 41 -9.54 4.67 -5.30
CA VAL A 41 -10.51 5.09 -4.26
C VAL A 41 -9.82 5.38 -2.93
N SER A 42 -8.79 4.61 -2.59
CA SER A 42 -8.12 4.66 -1.29
C SER A 42 -6.68 4.16 -1.39
N LEU A 43 -5.78 4.73 -0.57
CA LEU A 43 -4.43 4.21 -0.31
C LEU A 43 -4.36 3.35 0.96
N ASP A 44 -5.51 3.02 1.55
CA ASP A 44 -5.61 2.06 2.64
C ASP A 44 -5.68 0.63 2.07
N PRO A 45 -4.73 -0.26 2.40
CA PRO A 45 -4.76 -1.65 1.95
C PRO A 45 -6.04 -2.40 2.37
N ALA A 46 -6.71 -1.98 3.44
CA ALA A 46 -7.97 -2.60 3.86
C ALA A 46 -9.14 -2.33 2.90
N GLU A 47 -9.09 -1.27 2.07
CA GLU A 47 -10.17 -0.91 1.13
C GLU A 47 -9.77 -1.02 -0.34
N SER A 48 -8.51 -0.72 -0.70
CA SER A 48 -8.07 -0.73 -2.09
C SER A 48 -8.21 -2.12 -2.71
N PHE A 49 -8.83 -2.18 -3.89
CA PHE A 49 -9.07 -3.43 -4.60
C PHE A 49 -8.98 -3.31 -6.13
N GLU A 50 -8.68 -2.12 -6.63
CA GLU A 50 -8.48 -1.76 -8.02
C GLU A 50 -7.02 -2.02 -8.42
N PHE A 51 -6.76 -2.26 -9.71
CA PHE A 51 -5.40 -2.58 -10.17
C PHE A 51 -4.42 -1.43 -9.95
N SER A 52 -4.79 -0.20 -10.32
CA SER A 52 -3.93 0.99 -10.17
C SER A 52 -3.55 1.28 -8.70
N GLY A 53 -4.52 1.12 -7.79
CA GLY A 53 -4.30 1.25 -6.35
C GLY A 53 -3.35 0.18 -5.86
N ASN A 54 -3.60 -1.08 -6.22
CA ASN A 54 -2.74 -2.20 -5.85
C ASN A 54 -1.33 -2.10 -6.45
N ASP A 55 -1.17 -1.56 -7.65
CA ASP A 55 0.16 -1.34 -8.26
C ASP A 55 0.99 -0.37 -7.42
N ALA A 56 0.38 0.69 -6.88
CA ALA A 56 1.04 1.57 -5.92
C ALA A 56 1.27 0.88 -4.57
N LEU A 57 0.26 0.22 -4.01
CA LEU A 57 0.32 -0.33 -2.66
C LEU A 57 1.29 -1.51 -2.53
N ASN A 58 1.44 -2.35 -3.55
CA ASN A 58 2.45 -3.41 -3.60
C ASN A 58 3.90 -2.88 -3.51
N ASN A 59 4.11 -1.59 -3.80
CA ASN A 59 5.41 -0.94 -3.66
C ASN A 59 5.58 -0.22 -2.30
N ILE A 60 4.46 0.11 -1.65
CA ILE A 60 4.42 0.92 -0.42
C ILE A 60 4.35 0.04 0.83
N TYR A 61 3.68 -1.10 0.75
CA TYR A 61 3.47 -2.00 1.87
C TYR A 61 4.07 -3.37 1.59
N ASP A 62 4.60 -4.01 2.63
CA ASP A 62 4.98 -5.41 2.57
C ASP A 62 3.88 -6.29 3.16
N THR A 63 3.83 -7.53 2.69
CA THR A 63 2.99 -8.60 3.25
C THR A 63 3.87 -9.60 4.01
N LEU A 64 3.26 -10.57 4.71
CA LEU A 64 4.02 -11.64 5.36
C LEU A 64 4.80 -12.48 4.35
N ILE A 65 4.18 -12.76 3.21
CA ILE A 65 4.69 -13.62 2.15
C ILE A 65 4.33 -13.03 0.80
N GLU A 66 5.24 -13.14 -0.15
CA GLU A 66 5.13 -12.48 -1.45
C GLU A 66 5.16 -13.50 -2.60
N LEU A 67 4.84 -13.02 -3.79
CA LEU A 67 5.06 -13.74 -5.04
C LEU A 67 6.38 -13.26 -5.65
N ASP A 68 7.16 -14.18 -6.23
CA ASP A 68 8.32 -13.78 -7.03
C ASP A 68 7.84 -13.10 -8.33
N PRO A 69 8.10 -11.79 -8.54
CA PRO A 69 7.66 -11.08 -9.73
C PRO A 69 8.35 -11.57 -11.02
N ALA A 70 9.51 -12.23 -10.90
CA ALA A 70 10.21 -12.85 -12.03
C ALA A 70 9.71 -14.28 -12.31
N ASN A 71 9.16 -14.97 -11.31
CA ASN A 71 8.64 -16.32 -11.42
C ASN A 71 7.32 -16.46 -10.64
N LEU A 72 6.18 -16.32 -11.30
CA LEU A 72 4.85 -16.31 -10.65
C LEU A 72 4.38 -17.66 -10.05
N GLY A 73 5.29 -18.59 -9.77
CA GLY A 73 5.01 -19.93 -9.22
C GLY A 73 5.36 -20.07 -7.73
N PRO A 74 6.58 -19.68 -7.30
CA PRO A 74 6.99 -19.78 -5.90
C PRO A 74 6.49 -18.61 -5.06
N LEU A 75 6.04 -18.93 -3.85
CA LEU A 75 5.95 -17.97 -2.75
C LEU A 75 7.36 -17.69 -2.23
N VAL A 76 7.64 -16.43 -1.90
CA VAL A 76 8.92 -15.98 -1.37
C VAL A 76 8.74 -15.23 -0.04
N PRO A 77 9.78 -15.18 0.81
CA PRO A 77 9.73 -14.42 2.06
C PRO A 77 9.45 -12.93 1.85
N GLY A 78 8.35 -12.45 2.43
CA GLY A 78 8.10 -11.02 2.71
C GLY A 78 8.59 -10.71 4.12
N LEU A 79 7.75 -10.11 4.97
CA LEU A 79 8.08 -9.87 6.38
C LEU A 79 8.31 -11.17 7.18
N ALA A 80 7.70 -12.29 6.78
CA ALA A 80 7.97 -13.59 7.36
C ALA A 80 9.16 -14.27 6.66
N THR A 81 10.14 -14.73 7.45
CA THR A 81 11.31 -15.49 6.97
C THR A 81 11.02 -16.99 6.87
N ALA A 82 10.05 -17.47 7.64
CA ALA A 82 9.58 -18.84 7.63
C ALA A 82 8.10 -18.91 7.98
N TRP A 83 7.42 -19.95 7.50
CA TRP A 83 6.04 -20.26 7.86
C TRP A 83 5.79 -21.76 7.78
N GLU A 84 4.90 -22.25 8.63
CA GLU A 84 4.54 -23.66 8.72
C GLU A 84 3.04 -23.85 9.00
N VAL A 85 2.57 -25.07 8.75
CA VAL A 85 1.19 -25.50 9.02
C VAL A 85 1.26 -26.59 10.09
N GLY A 86 0.48 -26.43 11.15
CA GLY A 86 0.34 -27.41 12.21
C GLY A 86 -0.29 -28.72 11.72
N GLU A 87 -0.14 -29.78 12.53
CA GLU A 87 -0.69 -31.10 12.21
C GLU A 87 -2.22 -31.13 12.07
N ASP A 88 -2.91 -30.14 12.66
CA ASP A 88 -4.36 -29.97 12.56
C ASP A 88 -4.82 -29.38 11.22
N GLY A 89 -3.90 -28.87 10.40
CA GLY A 89 -4.18 -28.21 9.13
C GLY A 89 -4.90 -26.86 9.23
N MET A 90 -5.06 -26.33 10.44
CA MET A 90 -5.79 -25.09 10.73
C MET A 90 -4.89 -24.01 11.32
N THR A 91 -3.84 -24.39 12.03
CA THR A 91 -2.87 -23.47 12.63
C THR A 91 -1.74 -23.18 11.68
N TYR A 92 -1.50 -21.90 11.43
CA TYR A 92 -0.42 -21.38 10.61
C TYR A 92 0.47 -20.50 11.49
N THR A 93 1.77 -20.79 11.52
CA THR A 93 2.73 -20.04 12.31
C THR A 93 3.73 -19.37 11.38
N PHE A 94 3.99 -18.08 11.60
CA PHE A 94 4.93 -17.27 10.83
C PHE A 94 6.02 -16.75 11.74
N THR A 95 7.27 -16.88 11.30
CA THR A 95 8.43 -16.26 11.95
C THR A 95 8.78 -14.99 11.20
N LEU A 96 8.64 -13.84 11.83
CA LEU A 96 8.95 -12.54 11.25
C LEU A 96 10.45 -12.25 11.34
N ARG A 97 10.95 -11.44 10.40
CA ARG A 97 12.29 -10.85 10.50
C ARG A 97 12.34 -9.78 11.61
N ASP A 98 13.53 -9.54 12.14
CA ASP A 98 13.79 -8.59 13.23
C ASP A 98 14.47 -7.29 12.75
N ASP A 99 14.74 -7.18 11.45
CA ASP A 99 15.46 -6.06 10.83
C ASP A 99 14.57 -5.11 10.01
N ALA A 100 13.26 -5.39 9.94
CA ALA A 100 12.31 -4.57 9.19
C ALA A 100 11.88 -3.32 9.97
N SER A 101 11.65 -2.23 9.25
CA SER A 101 11.14 -0.97 9.80
C SER A 101 10.14 -0.33 8.84
N PHE A 102 9.10 0.28 9.40
CA PHE A 102 8.16 1.10 8.65
C PHE A 102 8.82 2.39 8.17
N HIS A 103 8.21 3.08 7.20
CA HIS A 103 8.69 4.38 6.70
C HIS A 103 8.70 5.49 7.75
N SER A 104 7.97 5.30 8.86
CA SER A 104 7.98 6.15 10.06
C SER A 104 9.27 5.99 10.88
N GLY A 105 9.97 4.86 10.72
CA GLY A 105 11.11 4.44 11.55
C GLY A 105 10.73 3.50 12.70
N ASN A 106 9.44 3.20 12.90
CA ASN A 106 9.00 2.19 13.87
C ASN A 106 9.43 0.78 13.41
N PRO A 107 9.82 -0.12 14.32
CA PRO A 107 10.11 -1.51 13.95
C PRO A 107 8.83 -2.23 13.52
N VAL A 108 8.95 -3.17 12.57
CA VAL A 108 7.83 -4.05 12.21
C VAL A 108 7.79 -5.24 13.18
N THR A 109 6.65 -5.47 13.83
CA THR A 109 6.50 -6.54 14.82
C THR A 109 5.40 -7.53 14.47
N ALA A 110 5.35 -8.69 15.16
CA ALA A 110 4.24 -9.62 15.03
C ALA A 110 2.91 -9.00 15.48
N GLU A 111 2.93 -8.02 16.40
CA GLU A 111 1.73 -7.29 16.81
C GLU A 111 1.16 -6.42 15.69
N ASP A 112 2.00 -5.77 14.88
CA ASP A 112 1.56 -4.99 13.73
C ASP A 112 0.92 -5.89 12.67
N ALA A 113 1.54 -7.04 12.40
CA ALA A 113 1.00 -8.01 11.46
C ALA A 113 -0.36 -8.57 11.92
N ALA A 114 -0.46 -8.96 13.21
CA ALA A 114 -1.71 -9.43 13.77
C ALA A 114 -2.79 -8.34 13.70
N TRP A 115 -2.47 -7.12 14.15
CA TRP A 115 -3.38 -5.99 14.15
C TRP A 115 -3.85 -5.61 12.74
N SER A 116 -2.97 -5.66 11.74
CA SER A 116 -3.30 -5.29 10.36
C SER A 116 -4.34 -6.25 9.75
N LEU A 117 -4.15 -7.56 9.93
CA LEU A 117 -5.10 -8.57 9.46
C LEU A 117 -6.43 -8.49 10.22
N GLN A 118 -6.39 -8.28 11.54
CA GLN A 118 -7.58 -8.05 12.36
C GLN A 118 -8.34 -6.81 11.88
N ARG A 119 -7.62 -5.70 11.67
CA ARG A 119 -8.17 -4.43 11.19
C ARG A 119 -8.88 -4.59 9.84
N ALA A 120 -8.27 -5.29 8.89
CA ALA A 120 -8.89 -5.54 7.59
C ALA A 120 -10.22 -6.30 7.71
N VAL A 121 -10.30 -7.29 8.60
CA VAL A 121 -11.54 -8.03 8.90
C VAL A 121 -12.57 -7.15 9.61
N ILE A 122 -12.16 -6.33 10.58
CA ILE A 122 -13.05 -5.47 11.38
C ILE A 122 -13.64 -4.34 10.52
N LEU A 123 -12.82 -3.69 9.70
CA LEU A 123 -13.27 -2.63 8.78
C LEU A 123 -14.23 -3.16 7.71
N ASN A 124 -14.12 -4.44 7.36
CA ASN A 124 -15.04 -5.18 6.50
C ASN A 124 -15.36 -4.44 5.18
N LYS A 125 -14.32 -3.87 4.56
CA LYS A 125 -14.41 -3.25 3.24
C LYS A 125 -14.35 -4.31 2.14
N THR A 126 -14.47 -3.90 0.88
CA THR A 126 -14.58 -4.80 -0.27
C THR A 126 -13.59 -5.96 -0.25
N PRO A 127 -12.26 -5.79 -0.11
CA PRO A 127 -11.33 -6.91 -0.24
C PRO A 127 -11.29 -7.85 0.98
N SER A 128 -11.98 -7.53 2.08
CA SER A 128 -11.96 -8.33 3.30
C SER A 128 -12.45 -9.77 3.10
N PHE A 129 -13.23 -10.06 2.04
CA PHE A 129 -13.67 -11.43 1.70
C PHE A 129 -12.49 -12.40 1.51
N ILE A 130 -11.32 -11.89 1.11
CA ILE A 130 -10.10 -12.69 0.93
C ILE A 130 -9.62 -13.27 2.26
N LEU A 131 -9.86 -12.56 3.38
CA LEU A 131 -9.52 -13.02 4.72
C LEU A 131 -10.71 -13.74 5.39
N THR A 132 -11.91 -13.16 5.31
CA THR A 132 -13.09 -13.69 6.03
C THR A 132 -13.56 -15.05 5.52
N GLN A 133 -13.19 -15.45 4.31
CA GLN A 133 -13.42 -16.82 3.80
C GLN A 133 -12.78 -17.93 4.65
N PHE A 134 -11.81 -17.60 5.51
CA PHE A 134 -11.18 -18.53 6.45
C PHE A 134 -11.89 -18.58 7.82
N GLY A 135 -13.10 -18.03 7.90
CA GLY A 135 -13.95 -18.00 9.08
C GLY A 135 -13.61 -16.91 10.09
N PHE A 136 -12.82 -15.92 9.68
CA PHE A 136 -12.58 -14.72 10.49
C PHE A 136 -13.79 -13.81 10.47
N THR A 137 -14.21 -13.37 11.65
CA THR A 137 -15.28 -12.39 11.86
C THR A 137 -14.79 -11.30 12.82
N PRO A 138 -15.42 -10.11 12.83
CA PRO A 138 -15.06 -9.06 13.79
C PRO A 138 -15.09 -9.54 15.26
N GLU A 139 -15.91 -10.53 15.58
CA GLU A 139 -16.06 -11.08 16.92
C GLU A 139 -14.95 -12.06 17.32
N ASN A 140 -14.32 -12.74 16.37
CA ASN A 140 -13.34 -13.81 16.66
C ASN A 140 -11.91 -13.50 16.21
N VAL A 141 -11.71 -12.50 15.34
CA VAL A 141 -10.43 -12.35 14.63
C VAL A 141 -9.26 -12.05 15.56
N THR A 142 -9.49 -11.36 16.68
CA THR A 142 -8.47 -11.07 17.69
C THR A 142 -8.05 -12.31 18.49
N GLU A 143 -8.89 -13.34 18.56
CA GLU A 143 -8.55 -14.64 19.15
C GLU A 143 -7.90 -15.57 18.12
N LYS A 144 -8.26 -15.42 16.85
CA LYS A 144 -7.79 -16.27 15.75
C LYS A 144 -6.44 -15.85 15.16
N ILE A 145 -6.08 -14.58 15.26
CA ILE A 145 -4.85 -14.01 14.70
C ILE A 145 -4.10 -13.34 15.85
N GLN A 146 -2.99 -13.92 16.29
CA GLN A 146 -2.31 -13.49 17.51
C GLN A 146 -0.80 -13.41 17.32
N ALA A 147 -0.20 -12.33 17.82
CA ALA A 147 1.23 -12.32 18.09
C ALA A 147 1.48 -13.22 19.31
N THR A 148 2.01 -14.42 19.07
CA THR A 148 2.30 -15.42 20.11
C THR A 148 3.72 -15.30 20.66
N GLY A 149 4.55 -14.48 20.01
CA GLY A 149 5.85 -14.02 20.46
C GLY A 149 6.23 -12.71 19.77
N GLU A 150 7.38 -12.14 20.13
CA GLU A 150 7.84 -10.85 19.58
C GLU A 150 7.95 -10.85 18.05
N HIS A 151 8.41 -11.97 17.49
CA HIS A 151 8.55 -12.21 16.05
C HIS A 151 7.74 -13.45 15.59
N GLU A 152 6.71 -13.84 16.33
CA GLU A 152 5.90 -15.00 16.01
C GLU A 152 4.43 -14.62 15.90
N LEU A 153 3.84 -14.92 14.75
CA LEU A 153 2.42 -14.73 14.47
C LEU A 153 1.77 -16.09 14.27
N THR A 154 0.69 -16.34 14.98
CA THR A 154 -0.16 -17.52 14.82
C THR A 154 -1.52 -17.13 14.27
N ILE A 155 -1.95 -17.82 13.21
CA ILE A 155 -3.27 -17.67 12.59
C ILE A 155 -3.99 -19.03 12.62
N VAL A 156 -5.23 -19.06 13.10
CA VAL A 156 -6.03 -20.29 13.19
C VAL A 156 -7.32 -20.16 12.38
N THR A 157 -7.43 -20.92 11.30
CA THR A 157 -8.63 -20.93 10.45
C THR A 157 -9.81 -21.69 11.09
N ASP A 158 -11.01 -21.60 10.53
CA ASP A 158 -12.21 -22.28 11.04
C ASP A 158 -12.25 -23.79 10.76
N LYS A 159 -11.55 -24.21 9.70
CA LYS A 159 -11.38 -25.60 9.27
C LYS A 159 -10.08 -25.72 8.46
N PRO A 160 -9.65 -26.95 8.11
CA PRO A 160 -8.49 -27.12 7.25
C PRO A 160 -8.72 -26.58 5.83
N TYR A 161 -7.72 -25.90 5.29
CA TYR A 161 -7.66 -25.43 3.90
C TYR A 161 -6.42 -25.97 3.20
N ALA A 162 -6.38 -25.89 1.87
CA ALA A 162 -5.15 -26.14 1.14
C ALA A 162 -4.12 -25.05 1.52
N PRO A 163 -2.92 -25.39 2.04
CA PRO A 163 -1.95 -24.39 2.47
C PRO A 163 -1.57 -23.40 1.37
N SER A 164 -1.40 -23.89 0.14
CA SER A 164 -1.11 -23.04 -1.01
C SER A 164 -2.19 -21.99 -1.24
N PHE A 165 -3.47 -22.31 -1.01
CA PHE A 165 -4.56 -21.36 -1.15
C PHE A 165 -4.51 -20.28 -0.06
N PHE A 166 -4.38 -20.69 1.20
CA PHE A 166 -4.25 -19.76 2.32
C PHE A 166 -3.07 -18.81 2.12
N PHE A 167 -1.90 -19.34 1.78
CA PHE A 167 -0.71 -18.55 1.56
C PHE A 167 -0.84 -17.59 0.37
N ASN A 168 -1.42 -18.00 -0.76
CA ASN A 168 -1.66 -17.09 -1.88
C ASN A 168 -2.62 -15.95 -1.51
N CYS A 169 -3.60 -16.19 -0.64
CA CYS A 169 -4.48 -15.10 -0.17
C CYS A 169 -3.74 -14.08 0.70
N LEU A 170 -2.69 -14.47 1.41
CA LEU A 170 -1.88 -13.57 2.22
C LEU A 170 -0.87 -12.74 1.41
N THR A 171 -0.72 -13.00 0.10
CA THR A 171 0.05 -12.12 -0.80
C THR A 171 -0.79 -10.97 -1.36
N ALA A 172 -2.09 -10.92 -1.05
CA ALA A 172 -2.97 -9.86 -1.53
C ALA A 172 -2.76 -8.57 -0.72
N VAL A 173 -2.99 -7.41 -1.34
CA VAL A 173 -2.81 -6.09 -0.71
C VAL A 173 -3.57 -5.94 0.61
N VAL A 174 -4.76 -6.55 0.75
CA VAL A 174 -5.53 -6.54 2.01
C VAL A 174 -4.82 -7.20 3.20
N ALA A 175 -3.82 -8.04 2.93
CA ALA A 175 -2.98 -8.68 3.93
C ALA A 175 -1.68 -7.89 4.24
N SER A 176 -1.54 -6.67 3.69
CA SER A 176 -0.43 -5.77 3.97
C SER A 176 -0.31 -5.46 5.45
N VAL A 177 0.93 -5.38 5.94
CA VAL A 177 1.22 -4.96 7.31
C VAL A 177 1.31 -3.43 7.37
N VAL A 178 0.51 -2.84 8.25
CA VAL A 178 0.37 -1.40 8.46
C VAL A 178 1.00 -1.05 9.81
N ASP A 179 1.76 0.05 9.86
CA ASP A 179 2.29 0.62 11.11
C ASP A 179 1.13 1.01 12.03
N LYS A 180 0.87 0.17 13.03
CA LYS A 180 -0.21 0.36 14.00
C LYS A 180 -0.05 1.65 14.77
N THR A 181 1.19 2.01 15.11
CA THR A 181 1.46 3.22 15.89
C THR A 181 1.11 4.47 15.09
N GLU A 182 1.55 4.55 13.83
CA GLU A 182 1.26 5.68 12.95
C GLU A 182 -0.24 5.76 12.61
N ALA A 183 -0.86 4.63 12.26
CA ALA A 183 -2.28 4.60 11.93
C ALA A 183 -3.15 5.01 13.12
N MET A 184 -2.87 4.48 14.32
CA MET A 184 -3.62 4.83 15.53
C MET A 184 -3.35 6.24 16.04
N ALA A 185 -2.17 6.83 15.75
CA ALA A 185 -1.90 8.23 16.07
C ALA A 185 -2.76 9.20 15.23
N ASN A 186 -3.28 8.73 14.08
CA ASN A 186 -4.10 9.51 13.16
C ASN A 186 -5.54 8.98 13.07
N GLU A 187 -5.97 8.10 13.97
CA GLU A 187 -7.35 7.60 13.99
C GLU A 187 -8.35 8.66 14.43
N ALA A 188 -9.58 8.52 13.96
CA ALA A 188 -10.71 9.28 14.44
C ALA A 188 -11.92 8.37 14.63
N ASP A 189 -12.65 8.57 15.73
CA ASP A 189 -13.92 7.89 16.02
C ASP A 189 -13.83 6.35 15.97
N GLY A 190 -12.66 5.78 16.29
CA GLY A 190 -12.43 4.34 16.29
C GLY A 190 -12.31 3.73 14.90
N ASP A 191 -11.93 4.53 13.89
CA ASP A 191 -11.78 4.08 12.50
C ASP A 191 -10.44 3.37 12.23
N PHE A 192 -9.58 3.22 13.23
CA PHE A 192 -8.26 2.59 13.11
C PHE A 192 -7.36 3.27 12.05
N GLY A 193 -7.47 4.59 11.89
CA GLY A 193 -6.69 5.37 10.93
C GLY A 193 -7.18 5.24 9.49
N TYR A 194 -8.34 4.62 9.26
CA TYR A 194 -8.92 4.39 7.93
C TYR A 194 -9.07 5.66 7.11
N GLU A 195 -9.67 6.72 7.66
CA GLU A 195 -9.86 7.96 6.89
C GLU A 195 -8.54 8.65 6.55
N TRP A 196 -7.55 8.57 7.43
CA TRP A 196 -6.22 9.10 7.17
C TRP A 196 -5.47 8.32 6.08
N LEU A 197 -5.53 6.98 6.12
CA LEU A 197 -4.86 6.10 5.16
C LEU A 197 -5.43 6.19 3.75
N LYS A 198 -6.62 6.76 3.54
CA LYS A 198 -7.14 7.00 2.18
C LYS A 198 -6.24 7.88 1.32
N THR A 199 -5.44 8.76 1.95
CA THR A 199 -4.56 9.70 1.24
C THR A 199 -3.12 9.73 1.76
N ASN A 200 -2.81 8.92 2.77
CA ASN A 200 -1.49 8.78 3.37
C ASN A 200 -1.07 7.30 3.34
N SER A 201 0.13 7.01 3.84
CA SER A 201 0.61 5.63 3.94
C SER A 201 1.36 5.36 5.23
N ALA A 202 1.25 4.14 5.72
CA ALA A 202 1.92 3.64 6.92
C ALA A 202 2.58 2.28 6.64
N GLY A 203 3.29 2.16 5.52
CA GLY A 203 3.89 0.91 5.06
C GLY A 203 5.38 0.76 5.37
N SER A 204 5.94 -0.38 4.99
CA SER A 204 7.35 -0.76 5.14
C SER A 204 8.05 -1.07 3.82
N GLY A 205 7.32 -1.00 2.70
CA GLY A 205 7.78 -1.46 1.39
C GLY A 205 8.94 -0.64 0.82
N PRO A 206 9.48 -1.04 -0.34
CA PRO A 206 10.66 -0.41 -0.93
C PRO A 206 10.48 1.07 -1.31
N TYR A 207 9.24 1.53 -1.51
CA TYR A 207 8.92 2.91 -1.86
C TYR A 207 8.03 3.57 -0.83
N ARG A 208 8.30 4.85 -0.53
CA ARG A 208 7.45 5.67 0.34
C ARG A 208 6.57 6.60 -0.48
N LEU A 209 5.29 6.69 -0.13
CA LEU A 209 4.42 7.72 -0.68
C LEU A 209 4.93 9.11 -0.28
N ARG A 210 5.30 9.92 -1.26
CA ARG A 210 5.68 11.32 -1.03
C ARG A 210 4.49 12.27 -1.11
N GLN A 211 3.62 12.03 -2.08
CA GLN A 211 2.47 12.88 -2.37
C GLN A 211 1.46 12.08 -3.19
N TYR A 212 0.19 12.21 -2.83
CA TYR A 212 -0.94 11.75 -3.63
C TYR A 212 -1.81 12.96 -4.00
N ARG A 213 -2.16 13.09 -5.27
CA ARG A 213 -3.05 14.14 -5.78
C ARG A 213 -4.11 13.50 -6.66
N PRO A 214 -5.33 13.30 -6.14
CA PRO A 214 -6.42 12.81 -6.95
C PRO A 214 -6.69 13.75 -8.12
N SER A 215 -6.84 13.22 -9.33
CA SER A 215 -7.25 13.97 -10.53
C SER A 215 -6.32 15.12 -10.99
N ASP A 216 -5.02 15.10 -10.65
CA ASP A 216 -4.05 16.02 -11.27
C ASP A 216 -3.83 15.59 -12.74
N ASN A 217 -4.37 16.37 -13.68
CA ASN A 217 -4.13 16.26 -15.13
C ASN A 217 -2.93 17.12 -15.56
#